data_AF-A0A355A6J5-F1
#
_entry.id   AF-A0A355A6J5-F1
#
_cell.length_a   1.000
_cell.length_b   1.000
_cell.length_c   1.000
_cell.angle_alpha   90.00
_cell.angle_beta   90.00
_cell.angle_gamma   90.00
#
_symmetry.space_group_name_H-M   'P 1'
#
loop_
_entity.id
_entity.type
_entity.pdbx_description
1 polymer ?
#
loop_
_entity_poly.entity_id
_entity_poly.type
_entity_poly.pdbx_seq_one_letter_code
_entity_poly.pdbx_strand_id
1 'polypeptide(L)'
;MYDDHTQTTSMEDSSSVKNFSAGKIFIKKWIRKIISGFKDGFSLEPAYEGVKFRGTRKKPFSLRIATFLNFLNYPLFWSGILLFLWLSADYFLGYALPADLYHIIQAQSKPLVALLGPAAVGYWTNWLAIKMLFHPRRNNAVWWGLIHARREDLIESISEGILSSLISPEIVHDYLHEQGVLKELSKSLSRSVEGVIQEEEFREELRLLLFNLLNNIVNNRKTRELVDQFVSKTIQDWTGQSLSEKMMEWTKQIWGAVVRKQVIEFLPDLPKAIDFVFPHVEVMLQSLPVKIEEEGRAMEPLVARAITDGLRSLNLKEVIRGQLGKMDAADLEKLLTSNISGELVFIQTSGGIFGFLVGLAILFPSFRLLFVAGGLLVGGIYRLSVEK
;
A
#
# COMPACT_ATOMS: atom_id res chain seq x y z
N MET A 1 -59.13 51.26 -26.68
CA MET A 1 -58.20 51.15 -27.81
C MET A 1 -56.84 50.87 -27.20
N TYR A 2 -56.24 49.72 -27.53
CA TYR A 2 -54.89 49.25 -27.17
C TYR A 2 -54.61 48.94 -25.68
N ASP A 3 -53.93 47.84 -25.28
CA ASP A 3 -53.49 46.66 -26.02
C ASP A 3 -53.13 45.54 -25.02
N ASP A 4 -53.42 44.32 -25.44
CA ASP A 4 -52.94 43.04 -24.90
C ASP A 4 -51.51 42.81 -25.40
N HIS A 5 -50.59 42.37 -24.52
CA HIS A 5 -49.42 41.53 -24.85
C HIS A 5 -48.49 41.40 -23.64
N THR A 6 -48.48 40.24 -22.99
CA THR A 6 -47.28 39.61 -22.36
C THR A 6 -47.63 38.23 -21.80
N GLN A 7 -47.79 37.24 -22.68
CA GLN A 7 -47.77 35.83 -22.31
C GLN A 7 -47.09 34.99 -23.39
N THR A 8 -45.75 35.06 -23.47
CA THR A 8 -44.96 34.15 -24.33
C THR A 8 -43.52 33.98 -23.81
N THR A 9 -43.32 33.71 -22.52
CA THR A 9 -41.97 33.41 -22.00
C THR A 9 -41.90 32.26 -20.98
N SER A 10 -43.00 31.57 -20.66
CA SER A 10 -43.02 30.55 -19.59
C SER A 10 -43.01 29.09 -20.05
N MET A 11 -43.15 28.80 -21.36
CA MET A 11 -43.25 27.42 -21.84
C MET A 11 -41.92 26.79 -22.31
N GLU A 12 -40.95 27.57 -22.80
CA GLU A 12 -39.67 27.04 -23.29
C GLU A 12 -38.78 26.47 -22.16
N ASP A 13 -38.81 27.07 -20.96
CA ASP A 13 -37.95 26.67 -19.84
C ASP A 13 -38.36 25.35 -19.15
N SER A 14 -39.64 24.96 -19.27
CA SER A 14 -40.14 23.74 -18.61
C SER A 14 -39.69 22.44 -19.31
N SER A 15 -39.42 22.51 -20.61
CA SER A 15 -39.08 21.37 -21.46
C SER A 15 -37.59 21.00 -21.40
N SER A 16 -36.71 22.00 -21.24
CA SER A 16 -35.27 21.82 -21.08
C SER A 16 -34.92 21.20 -19.72
N VAL A 17 -35.58 21.66 -18.65
CA VAL A 17 -35.40 21.18 -17.27
C VAL A 17 -35.87 19.73 -17.10
N LYS A 18 -37.00 19.35 -17.70
CA LYS A 18 -37.51 17.97 -17.66
C LYS A 18 -36.56 16.98 -18.36
N ASN A 19 -35.94 17.35 -19.47
CA ASN A 19 -35.02 16.45 -20.19
C ASN A 19 -33.64 16.32 -19.54
N PHE A 20 -33.12 17.39 -18.94
CA PHE A 20 -31.93 17.29 -18.10
C PHE A 20 -32.17 16.36 -16.90
N SER A 21 -33.40 16.33 -16.37
CA SER A 21 -33.78 15.38 -15.33
C SER A 21 -33.87 13.94 -15.84
N ALA A 22 -34.43 13.71 -17.04
CA ALA A 22 -34.53 12.37 -17.64
C ALA A 22 -33.15 11.77 -17.95
N GLY A 23 -32.24 12.56 -18.54
CA GLY A 23 -30.86 12.13 -18.77
C GLY A 23 -30.11 11.81 -17.48
N LYS A 24 -30.31 12.60 -16.42
CA LYS A 24 -29.76 12.31 -15.08
C LYS A 24 -30.31 11.01 -14.49
N ILE A 25 -31.60 10.74 -14.67
CA ILE A 25 -32.24 9.50 -14.18
C ILE A 25 -31.67 8.29 -14.92
N PHE A 26 -31.58 8.36 -16.26
CA PHE A 26 -30.97 7.33 -17.09
C PHE A 26 -29.53 7.03 -16.65
N ILE A 27 -28.68 8.05 -16.60
CA ILE A 27 -27.26 7.92 -16.20
C ILE A 27 -27.18 7.30 -14.81
N LYS A 28 -27.96 7.80 -13.84
CA LYS A 28 -27.94 7.29 -12.46
C LYS A 28 -28.38 5.83 -12.36
N LYS A 29 -29.40 5.42 -13.11
CA LYS A 29 -29.91 4.04 -13.15
C LYS A 29 -28.84 3.09 -13.67
N TRP A 30 -28.30 3.37 -14.86
CA TRP A 30 -27.39 2.46 -15.55
C TRP A 30 -25.98 2.47 -14.97
N ILE A 31 -25.45 3.63 -14.54
CA ILE A 31 -24.18 3.68 -13.79
C ILE A 31 -24.28 2.86 -12.51
N ARG A 32 -25.38 2.97 -11.75
CA ARG A 32 -25.56 2.16 -10.54
C ARG A 32 -25.55 0.68 -10.84
N LYS A 33 -26.16 0.27 -11.96
CA LYS A 33 -26.18 -1.13 -12.39
C LYS A 33 -24.79 -1.62 -12.80
N ILE A 34 -24.03 -0.81 -13.53
CA ILE A 34 -22.61 -1.08 -13.84
C ILE A 34 -21.79 -1.22 -12.55
N ILE A 35 -21.97 -0.32 -11.59
CA ILE A 35 -21.23 -0.39 -10.31
C ILE A 35 -21.60 -1.66 -9.53
N SER A 36 -22.88 -2.04 -9.52
CA SER A 36 -23.33 -3.28 -8.85
C SER A 36 -22.75 -4.51 -9.53
N GLY A 37 -22.90 -4.63 -10.85
CA GLY A 37 -22.38 -5.78 -11.61
C GLY A 37 -20.87 -5.89 -11.53
N PHE A 38 -20.16 -4.76 -11.55
CA PHE A 38 -18.73 -4.71 -11.30
C PHE A 38 -18.38 -5.21 -9.90
N LYS A 39 -19.07 -4.74 -8.86
CA LYS A 39 -18.81 -5.15 -7.47
C LYS A 39 -19.04 -6.65 -7.26
N ASP A 40 -20.10 -7.19 -7.86
CA ASP A 40 -20.48 -8.59 -7.71
C ASP A 40 -19.57 -9.52 -8.53
N GLY A 41 -19.08 -9.06 -9.68
CA GLY A 41 -18.15 -9.79 -10.56
C GLY A 41 -16.67 -9.60 -10.24
N PHE A 42 -16.31 -8.56 -9.46
CA PHE A 42 -14.94 -8.28 -9.05
C PHE A 42 -14.59 -9.13 -7.83
N SER A 43 -14.02 -10.29 -8.10
CA SER A 43 -13.32 -11.10 -7.11
C SER A 43 -11.83 -11.06 -7.44
N LEU A 44 -11.06 -10.45 -6.56
CA LEU A 44 -9.65 -10.84 -6.44
C LEU A 44 -9.67 -12.22 -5.79
N GLU A 45 -9.68 -13.28 -6.59
CA GLU A 45 -9.16 -14.53 -6.07
C GLU A 45 -7.78 -14.19 -5.50
N PRO A 46 -7.50 -14.51 -4.23
CA PRO A 46 -6.18 -14.26 -3.71
C PRO A 46 -5.22 -15.05 -4.58
N ALA A 47 -4.41 -14.35 -5.39
CA ALA A 47 -3.22 -14.89 -6.04
C ALA A 47 -2.17 -15.42 -5.03
N TYR A 48 -2.55 -15.50 -3.75
CA TYR A 48 -1.80 -16.02 -2.62
C TYR A 48 -1.99 -17.53 -2.39
N GLU A 49 -2.53 -18.30 -3.34
CA GLU A 49 -2.13 -19.71 -3.45
C GLU A 49 -0.85 -19.83 -4.27
N GLY A 50 0.31 -19.56 -3.66
CA GLY A 50 1.57 -20.07 -4.21
C GLY A 50 2.74 -19.12 -4.32
N VAL A 51 2.59 -17.81 -4.05
CA VAL A 51 3.77 -16.97 -3.79
C VAL A 51 4.27 -17.28 -2.39
N LYS A 52 5.02 -18.39 -2.27
CA LYS A 52 6.04 -18.49 -1.23
C LYS A 52 6.89 -17.25 -1.45
N PHE A 53 6.76 -16.25 -0.58
CA PHE A 53 7.81 -15.27 -0.37
C PHE A 53 9.07 -16.09 -0.10
N ARG A 54 9.84 -16.40 -1.15
CA ARG A 54 11.25 -16.77 -1.07
C ARG A 54 11.99 -15.48 -0.77
N GLY A 55 11.60 -14.80 0.31
CA GLY A 55 12.65 -14.40 1.22
C GLY A 55 13.38 -15.70 1.50
N THR A 56 14.56 -15.86 0.92
CA THR A 56 15.45 -16.89 1.41
C THR A 56 15.55 -16.58 2.89
N ARG A 57 14.76 -17.27 3.72
CA ARG A 57 15.14 -17.53 5.09
C ARG A 57 16.40 -18.36 4.91
N LYS A 58 17.52 -17.68 4.61
CA LYS A 58 18.83 -18.18 4.93
C LYS A 58 18.63 -18.56 6.36
N LYS A 59 18.55 -19.88 6.64
CA LYS A 59 18.60 -20.36 8.00
C LYS A 59 19.85 -19.67 8.54
N PRO A 60 19.71 -18.69 9.45
CA PRO A 60 20.89 -17.98 9.89
C PRO A 60 21.85 -19.06 10.37
N PHE A 61 23.15 -18.85 10.14
CA PHE A 61 24.24 -19.78 10.50
C PHE A 61 24.15 -20.24 11.98
N SER A 62 23.28 -19.58 12.76
CA SER A 62 22.95 -19.72 14.16
C SER A 62 22.08 -20.90 14.59
N LEU A 63 21.41 -21.73 13.79
CA LEU A 63 20.51 -22.75 14.40
C LEU A 63 21.26 -23.77 15.28
N ARG A 64 22.37 -24.35 14.79
CA ARG A 64 23.20 -25.29 15.58
C ARG A 64 23.98 -24.59 16.69
N ILE A 65 24.51 -23.39 16.40
CA ILE A 65 25.27 -22.58 17.36
C ILE A 65 24.36 -22.07 18.49
N ALA A 66 23.13 -21.66 18.18
CA ALA A 66 22.14 -21.24 19.16
C ALA A 66 21.67 -22.41 20.03
N THR A 67 21.52 -23.62 19.47
CA THR A 67 21.22 -24.80 20.31
C THR A 67 22.36 -25.09 21.28
N PHE A 68 23.62 -25.05 20.81
CA PHE A 68 24.80 -25.25 21.66
C PHE A 68 24.95 -24.14 22.72
N LEU A 69 24.73 -22.89 22.34
CA LEU A 69 24.80 -21.75 23.25
C LEU A 69 23.67 -21.77 24.27
N ASN A 70 22.45 -22.10 23.86
CA ASN A 70 21.32 -22.26 24.77
C ASN A 70 21.55 -23.41 25.75
N PHE A 71 22.22 -24.49 25.32
CA PHE A 71 22.67 -25.54 26.24
C PHE A 71 23.66 -25.01 27.29
N LEU A 72 24.55 -24.09 26.90
CA LEU A 72 25.53 -23.47 27.80
C LEU A 72 24.92 -22.43 28.77
N ASN A 73 23.68 -21.99 28.52
CA ASN A 73 22.96 -21.02 29.36
C ASN A 73 22.76 -21.53 30.80
N TYR A 74 22.28 -22.77 30.95
CA TYR A 74 22.05 -23.40 32.25
C TYR A 74 23.34 -23.56 33.10
N PRO A 75 24.42 -24.17 32.60
CA PRO A 75 25.64 -24.33 33.39
C PRO A 75 26.29 -22.98 33.72
N LEU A 76 26.26 -21.99 32.81
CA LEU A 76 26.79 -20.65 33.10
C LEU A 76 25.99 -19.95 34.20
N PHE A 77 24.66 -20.02 34.17
CA PHE A 77 23.82 -19.45 35.23
C PHE A 77 24.14 -20.05 36.60
N TRP A 78 24.11 -21.38 36.70
CA TRP A 78 24.39 -22.10 37.95
C TRP A 78 25.84 -21.94 38.41
N SER A 79 26.80 -21.83 37.50
CA SER A 79 28.19 -21.55 37.86
C SER A 79 28.33 -20.21 38.59
N GLY A 80 27.54 -19.20 38.23
CA GLY A 80 27.52 -17.92 38.93
C GLY A 80 26.93 -18.02 40.33
N ILE A 81 25.84 -18.78 40.52
CA ILE A 81 25.27 -19.04 41.86
C ILE A 81 26.28 -19.78 42.73
N LEU A 82 26.89 -20.84 42.19
CA LEU A 82 27.88 -21.64 42.89
C LEU A 82 29.10 -20.80 43.28
N LEU A 83 29.56 -19.91 42.39
CA LEU A 83 30.66 -18.99 42.66
C LEU A 83 30.28 -17.97 43.73
N PHE A 84 29.07 -17.41 43.70
CA PHE A 84 28.62 -16.48 44.74
C PHE A 84 28.52 -17.14 46.12
N LEU A 85 27.99 -18.38 46.16
CA LEU A 85 27.98 -19.21 47.37
C LEU A 85 29.41 -19.52 47.83
N TRP A 86 30.31 -19.83 46.91
CA TRP A 86 31.72 -20.07 47.21
C TRP A 86 32.41 -18.82 47.79
N LEU A 87 32.25 -17.66 47.17
CA LEU A 87 32.81 -16.40 47.66
C LEU A 87 32.28 -16.04 49.05
N SER A 88 30.99 -16.30 49.28
CA SER A 88 30.37 -16.12 50.60
C SER A 88 30.94 -17.11 51.61
N ALA A 89 31.11 -18.38 51.23
CA ALA A 89 31.69 -19.40 52.10
C ALA A 89 33.16 -19.12 52.41
N ASP A 90 33.98 -18.72 51.43
CA ASP A 90 35.39 -18.37 51.60
C ASP A 90 35.57 -17.25 52.64
N TYR A 91 34.68 -16.27 52.64
CA TYR A 91 34.65 -15.21 53.65
C TYR A 91 34.50 -15.74 55.09
N PHE A 92 33.62 -16.72 55.31
CA PHE A 92 33.43 -17.34 56.63
C PHE A 92 34.50 -18.40 56.96
N LEU A 93 34.98 -19.14 55.96
CA LEU A 93 35.99 -20.19 56.10
C LEU A 93 37.33 -19.62 56.57
N GLY A 94 37.69 -18.41 56.12
CA GLY A 94 38.88 -17.70 56.61
C GLY A 94 38.84 -17.36 58.10
N TYR A 95 37.65 -17.32 58.71
CA TYR A 95 37.48 -17.09 60.15
C TYR A 95 37.32 -18.39 60.95
N ALA A 96 36.76 -19.44 60.33
CA ALA A 96 36.37 -20.67 61.02
C ALA A 96 37.43 -21.80 60.97
N LEU A 97 38.34 -21.80 59.98
CA LEU A 97 39.30 -22.89 59.76
C LEU A 97 40.74 -22.56 60.22
N PRO A 98 41.52 -23.56 60.65
CA PRO A 98 42.96 -23.43 60.86
C PRO A 98 43.69 -23.04 59.56
N ALA A 99 44.75 -22.23 59.66
CA ALA A 99 45.47 -21.67 58.52
C ALA A 99 45.94 -22.74 57.51
N ASP A 100 46.42 -23.89 57.98
CA ASP A 100 46.93 -24.97 57.12
C ASP A 100 45.83 -25.57 56.22
N LEU A 101 44.65 -25.81 56.78
CA LEU A 101 43.47 -26.30 56.04
C LEU A 101 42.94 -25.23 55.07
N TYR A 102 42.93 -23.96 55.49
CA TYR A 102 42.51 -22.84 54.64
C TYR A 102 43.41 -22.67 53.41
N HIS A 103 44.72 -22.80 53.57
CA HIS A 103 45.69 -22.69 52.47
C HIS A 103 45.54 -23.81 51.43
N ILE A 104 45.23 -25.04 51.85
CA ILE A 104 44.98 -26.17 50.95
C ILE A 104 43.72 -25.93 50.11
N ILE A 105 42.64 -25.46 50.75
CA ILE A 105 41.38 -25.15 50.09
C ILE A 105 41.56 -23.96 49.12
N GLN A 106 42.31 -22.94 49.51
CA GLN A 106 42.62 -21.81 48.63
C GLN A 106 43.45 -22.22 47.40
N ALA A 107 44.41 -23.12 47.55
CA ALA A 107 45.28 -23.55 46.45
C ALA A 107 44.47 -24.19 45.30
N GLN A 108 43.41 -24.93 45.61
CA GLN A 108 42.55 -25.55 44.61
C GLN A 108 41.45 -24.63 44.07
N SER A 109 40.93 -23.73 44.90
CA SER A 109 39.81 -22.85 44.54
C SER A 109 40.23 -21.59 43.77
N LYS A 110 41.38 -20.98 44.09
CA LYS A 110 41.89 -19.79 43.39
C LYS A 110 41.92 -19.91 41.86
N PRO A 111 42.47 -20.99 41.26
CA PRO A 111 42.47 -21.10 39.80
C PRO A 111 41.06 -21.26 39.23
N LEU A 112 40.18 -21.97 39.94
CA LEU A 112 38.79 -22.15 39.53
C LEU A 112 38.02 -20.80 39.55
N VAL A 113 38.21 -19.99 40.60
CA VAL A 113 37.58 -18.67 40.73
C VAL A 113 38.13 -17.69 39.68
N ALA A 114 39.43 -17.72 39.40
CA ALA A 114 40.03 -16.89 38.35
C ALA A 114 39.51 -17.22 36.94
N LEU A 115 39.11 -18.47 36.70
CA LEU A 115 38.55 -18.91 35.43
C LEU A 115 37.04 -18.69 35.34
N LEU A 116 36.28 -19.13 36.35
CA LEU A 116 34.81 -19.09 36.35
C LEU A 116 34.26 -17.73 36.78
N GLY A 117 35.01 -16.94 37.55
CA GLY A 117 34.61 -15.59 38.00
C GLY A 117 34.29 -14.67 36.85
N PRO A 118 35.24 -14.40 35.94
CA PRO A 118 35.00 -13.57 34.77
C PRO A 118 33.88 -14.14 33.86
N ALA A 119 33.79 -15.47 33.72
CA ALA A 119 32.72 -16.13 32.96
C ALA A 119 31.33 -15.89 33.57
N ALA A 120 31.19 -16.10 34.88
CA ALA A 120 29.95 -15.89 35.62
C ALA A 120 29.53 -14.41 35.59
N VAL A 121 30.46 -13.49 35.84
CA VAL A 121 30.19 -12.04 35.79
C VAL A 121 29.79 -11.61 34.38
N GLY A 122 30.51 -12.04 33.34
CA GLY A 122 30.18 -11.71 31.95
C GLY A 122 28.80 -12.20 31.52
N TYR A 123 28.39 -13.39 31.98
CA TYR A 123 27.06 -13.93 31.73
C TYR A 123 25.97 -13.18 32.53
N TRP A 124 26.16 -13.00 33.84
CA TRP A 124 25.17 -12.37 34.74
C TRP A 124 24.94 -10.89 34.42
N THR A 125 25.99 -10.16 34.06
CA THR A 125 25.89 -8.75 33.67
C THR A 125 25.05 -8.58 32.40
N ASN A 126 25.28 -9.41 31.38
CA ASN A 126 24.49 -9.34 30.16
C ASN A 126 23.05 -9.84 30.35
N TRP A 127 22.86 -10.88 31.19
CA TRP A 127 21.52 -11.33 31.60
C TRP A 127 20.71 -10.19 32.24
N LEU A 128 21.35 -9.48 33.18
CA LEU A 128 20.73 -8.35 33.87
C LEU A 128 20.43 -7.20 32.91
N ALA A 129 21.37 -6.86 32.01
CA ALA A 129 21.19 -5.81 31.02
C ALA A 129 19.99 -6.10 30.10
N ILE A 130 19.87 -7.34 29.60
CA ILE A 130 18.71 -7.77 28.82
C ILE A 130 17.44 -7.65 29.65
N LYS A 131 17.46 -8.09 30.91
CA LYS A 131 16.29 -8.00 31.80
C LYS A 131 15.89 -6.55 32.05
N MET A 132 16.85 -5.63 32.24
CA MET A 132 16.64 -4.19 32.42
C MET A 132 16.11 -3.48 31.17
N LEU A 133 16.31 -4.04 29.98
CA LEU A 133 15.72 -3.50 28.75
C LEU A 133 14.18 -3.64 28.77
N PHE A 134 13.67 -4.74 29.33
CA PHE A 134 12.25 -5.10 29.28
C PHE A 134 11.52 -4.94 30.62
N HIS A 135 12.19 -5.07 31.77
CA HIS A 135 11.56 -5.12 33.09
C HIS A 135 12.25 -4.15 34.07
N PRO A 136 11.51 -3.61 35.06
CA PRO A 136 10.08 -3.76 35.32
C PRO A 136 9.22 -2.92 34.36
N ARG A 137 7.98 -3.34 34.16
CA ARG A 137 7.00 -2.64 33.30
C ARG A 137 6.56 -1.29 33.88
N ARG A 138 6.53 -1.18 35.21
CA ARG A 138 6.23 0.06 35.93
C ARG A 138 7.50 0.62 36.52
N ASN A 139 7.59 1.94 36.55
CA ASN A 139 8.69 2.63 37.19
C ASN A 139 8.78 2.22 38.68
N ASN A 140 9.97 1.85 39.13
CA ASN A 140 10.27 1.59 40.53
C ASN A 140 11.51 2.40 40.95
N ALA A 141 11.84 2.40 42.24
CA ALA A 141 12.94 3.21 42.77
C ALA A 141 14.35 2.79 42.29
N VAL A 142 14.50 1.64 41.62
CA VAL A 142 15.81 1.04 41.32
C VAL A 142 16.15 1.14 39.83
N TRP A 143 15.21 0.75 38.95
CA TRP A 143 15.35 0.91 37.50
C TRP A 143 13.99 0.78 36.79
N TRP A 144 13.89 1.26 35.56
CA TRP A 144 12.71 1.14 34.71
C TRP A 144 13.08 0.49 33.38
N GLY A 145 12.24 -0.42 32.88
CA GLY A 145 12.47 -1.07 31.59
C GLY A 145 12.64 -0.06 30.45
N LEU A 146 13.79 -0.03 29.78
CA LEU A 146 14.10 1.02 28.79
C LEU A 146 13.10 1.09 27.63
N ILE A 147 12.61 -0.05 27.14
CA ILE A 147 11.60 -0.11 26.07
C ILE A 147 10.27 0.48 26.52
N HIS A 148 9.92 0.28 27.79
CA HIS A 148 8.72 0.84 28.39
C HIS A 148 8.87 2.35 28.61
N ALA A 149 10.06 2.78 29.04
CA ALA A 149 10.39 4.18 29.26
C ALA A 149 10.34 5.01 27.98
N ARG A 150 10.74 4.42 26.84
CA ARG A 150 10.78 5.08 25.52
C ARG A 150 9.66 4.61 24.59
N ARG A 151 8.54 4.13 25.14
CA ARG A 151 7.45 3.55 24.36
C ARG A 151 6.95 4.50 23.26
N GLU A 152 6.73 5.77 23.61
CA GLU A 152 6.21 6.76 22.64
C GLU A 152 7.22 7.03 21.51
N ASP A 153 8.50 7.21 21.85
CA ASP A 153 9.57 7.38 20.85
C ASP A 153 9.70 6.16 19.92
N LEU A 154 9.55 4.95 20.46
CA LEU A 154 9.59 3.70 19.71
C LEU A 154 8.40 3.57 18.77
N ILE A 155 7.19 3.86 19.25
CA ILE A 155 5.98 3.84 18.42
C ILE A 155 6.11 4.85 17.27
N GLU A 156 6.64 6.04 17.55
CA GLU A 156 6.87 7.07 16.53
C GLU A 156 7.88 6.58 15.47
N SER A 157 9.05 6.12 15.91
CA SER A 157 10.13 5.66 15.02
C SER A 157 9.72 4.45 14.17
N ILE A 158 8.97 3.51 14.77
CA ILE A 158 8.44 2.33 14.07
C ILE A 158 7.38 2.76 13.05
N SER A 159 6.49 3.68 13.41
CA SER A 159 5.45 4.18 12.50
C SER A 159 6.05 4.89 11.29
N GLU A 160 7.10 5.70 11.48
CA GLU A 160 7.83 6.36 10.39
C GLU A 160 8.59 5.37 9.51
N GLY A 161 9.30 4.42 10.12
CA GLY A 161 10.04 3.39 9.39
C GLY A 161 9.13 2.52 8.52
N ILE A 162 7.99 2.07 9.07
CA ILE A 162 6.99 1.27 8.34
C ILE A 162 6.39 2.06 7.17
N LEU A 163 6.04 3.34 7.38
CA LEU A 163 5.47 4.19 6.34
C LEU A 163 6.44 4.37 5.15
N SER A 164 7.72 4.62 5.45
CA SER A 164 8.75 4.82 4.42
C SER A 164 9.01 3.57 3.56
N SER A 165 8.70 2.38 4.09
CA SER A 165 9.00 1.10 3.45
C SER A 165 7.81 0.43 2.76
N LEU A 166 6.56 0.73 3.16
CA LEU A 166 5.37 0.01 2.68
C LEU A 166 4.61 0.70 1.53
N ILE A 167 4.78 2.01 1.33
CA ILE A 167 3.98 2.76 0.34
C ILE A 167 4.88 3.63 -0.52
N SER A 168 5.68 2.96 -1.33
CA SER A 168 6.31 3.62 -2.46
C SER A 168 5.40 3.42 -3.71
N PRO A 169 5.19 4.45 -4.55
CA PRO A 169 4.44 4.33 -5.80
C PRO A 169 4.93 3.18 -6.69
N GLU A 170 6.21 2.87 -6.59
CA GLU A 170 6.89 1.78 -7.32
C GLU A 170 6.38 0.41 -6.87
N ILE A 171 6.24 0.16 -5.55
CA ILE A 171 5.70 -1.10 -5.03
C ILE A 171 4.24 -1.30 -5.47
N VAL A 172 3.44 -0.22 -5.48
CA VAL A 172 2.04 -0.28 -5.92
C VAL A 172 1.96 -0.60 -7.41
N HIS A 173 2.78 0.06 -8.23
CA HIS A 173 2.86 -0.21 -9.66
C HIS A 173 3.27 -1.66 -9.94
N ASP A 174 4.34 -2.13 -9.30
CA ASP A 174 4.86 -3.49 -9.51
C ASP A 174 3.85 -4.54 -9.05
N TYR A 175 3.16 -4.32 -7.93
CA TYR A 175 2.10 -5.20 -7.45
C TYR A 175 0.91 -5.26 -8.42
N LEU A 176 0.44 -4.11 -8.93
CA LEU A 176 -0.67 -4.05 -9.88
C LEU A 176 -0.34 -4.75 -11.20
N HIS A 177 0.91 -4.65 -11.63
CA HIS A 177 1.42 -5.26 -12.86
C HIS A 177 1.63 -6.77 -12.71
N GLU A 178 2.39 -7.20 -11.70
CA GLU A 178 2.78 -8.61 -11.50
C GLU A 178 1.59 -9.50 -11.15
N GLN A 179 0.63 -8.99 -10.37
CA GLN A 179 -0.51 -9.78 -9.89
C GLN A 179 -1.70 -9.80 -10.86
N GLY A 180 -1.58 -9.14 -12.03
CA GLY A 180 -2.64 -9.12 -13.03
C GLY A 180 -3.94 -8.44 -12.56
N VAL A 181 -3.88 -7.63 -11.49
CA VAL A 181 -5.07 -6.96 -10.90
C VAL A 181 -5.77 -6.10 -11.94
N LEU A 182 -5.01 -5.39 -12.77
CA LEU A 182 -5.54 -4.53 -13.83
C LEU A 182 -6.32 -5.32 -14.89
N LYS A 183 -5.89 -6.55 -15.17
CA LYS A 183 -6.57 -7.45 -16.11
C LYS A 183 -7.92 -7.91 -15.54
N GLU A 184 -7.97 -8.27 -14.26
CA GLU A 184 -9.24 -8.64 -13.63
C GLU A 184 -10.17 -7.42 -13.42
N LEU A 185 -9.62 -6.22 -13.19
CA LEU A 185 -10.39 -4.97 -13.16
C LEU A 185 -11.04 -4.68 -14.53
N SER A 186 -10.27 -4.69 -15.62
CA SER A 186 -10.80 -4.41 -16.96
C SER A 186 -11.82 -5.47 -17.38
N LYS A 187 -11.57 -6.74 -17.08
CA LYS A 187 -12.47 -7.86 -17.34
C LYS A 187 -13.77 -7.79 -16.55
N SER A 188 -13.72 -7.44 -15.26
CA SER A 188 -14.94 -7.23 -14.46
C SER A 188 -15.77 -6.06 -14.99
N LEU A 189 -15.10 -4.94 -15.32
CA LEU A 189 -15.76 -3.77 -15.90
C LEU A 189 -16.38 -4.10 -17.26
N SER A 190 -15.64 -4.79 -18.13
CA SER A 190 -16.09 -5.25 -19.45
C SER A 190 -17.38 -6.09 -19.32
N ARG A 191 -17.37 -7.12 -18.46
CA ARG A 191 -18.56 -7.96 -18.20
C ARG A 191 -19.75 -7.16 -17.67
N SER A 192 -19.50 -6.21 -16.78
CA SER A 192 -20.59 -5.41 -16.22
C SER A 192 -21.19 -4.44 -17.24
N VAL A 193 -20.36 -3.87 -18.12
CA VAL A 193 -20.81 -3.00 -19.22
C VAL A 193 -21.55 -3.83 -20.27
N GLU A 194 -21.03 -5.00 -20.62
CA GLU A 194 -21.70 -5.95 -21.52
C GLU A 194 -23.08 -6.33 -21.00
N GLY A 195 -23.19 -6.69 -19.71
CA GLY A 195 -24.46 -7.04 -19.09
C GLY A 195 -25.51 -5.93 -19.21
N VAL A 196 -25.11 -4.66 -19.09
CA VAL A 196 -26.01 -3.51 -19.26
C VAL A 196 -26.37 -3.29 -20.73
N ILE A 197 -25.42 -3.39 -21.64
CA ILE A 197 -25.66 -3.17 -23.09
C ILE A 197 -26.59 -4.25 -23.68
N GLN A 198 -26.51 -5.47 -23.16
CA GLN A 198 -27.37 -6.59 -23.57
C GLN A 198 -28.82 -6.43 -23.09
N GLU A 199 -29.12 -5.52 -22.18
CA GLU A 199 -30.50 -5.28 -21.75
C GLU A 199 -31.30 -4.47 -22.77
N GLU A 200 -32.44 -5.02 -23.16
CA GLU A 200 -33.38 -4.37 -24.07
C GLU A 200 -33.89 -3.03 -23.49
N GLU A 201 -34.12 -2.98 -22.18
CA GLU A 201 -34.52 -1.76 -21.48
C GLU A 201 -33.47 -0.64 -21.62
N PHE A 202 -32.18 -0.97 -21.54
CA PHE A 202 -31.10 0.03 -21.72
C PHE A 202 -31.10 0.62 -23.12
N ARG A 203 -31.22 -0.24 -24.14
CA ARG A 203 -31.20 0.18 -25.54
C ARG A 203 -32.41 1.05 -25.87
N GLU A 204 -33.60 0.67 -25.43
CA GLU A 204 -34.80 1.50 -25.64
C GLU A 204 -34.73 2.83 -24.90
N GLU A 205 -34.29 2.85 -23.63
CA GLU A 205 -34.13 4.09 -22.89
C GLU A 205 -33.07 5.01 -23.53
N LEU A 206 -31.97 4.44 -24.03
CA LEU A 206 -30.94 5.20 -24.74
C LEU A 206 -31.48 5.76 -26.06
N ARG A 207 -32.22 4.97 -26.84
CA ARG A 207 -32.87 5.41 -28.08
C ARG A 207 -33.80 6.58 -27.83
N LEU A 208 -34.65 6.47 -26.82
CA LEU A 208 -35.56 7.54 -26.40
C LEU A 208 -34.81 8.78 -25.91
N LEU A 209 -33.71 8.60 -25.17
CA LEU A 209 -32.87 9.72 -24.73
C LEU A 209 -32.27 10.45 -25.93
N LEU A 210 -31.70 9.72 -26.91
CA LEU A 210 -31.13 10.31 -28.12
C LEU A 210 -32.19 11.01 -28.97
N PHE A 211 -33.36 10.39 -29.14
CA PHE A 211 -34.49 10.99 -29.84
C PHE A 211 -34.91 12.30 -29.18
N ASN A 212 -35.12 12.30 -27.86
CA ASN A 212 -35.52 13.48 -27.11
C ASN A 212 -34.44 14.57 -27.14
N LEU A 213 -33.17 14.19 -27.01
CA LEU A 213 -32.05 15.12 -27.09
C LEU A 213 -32.02 15.82 -28.45
N LEU A 214 -32.07 15.07 -29.55
CA LEU A 214 -32.10 15.64 -30.89
C LEU A 214 -33.37 16.46 -31.14
N ASN A 215 -34.53 15.97 -30.72
CA ASN A 215 -35.80 16.68 -30.85
C ASN A 215 -35.75 18.05 -30.19
N ASN A 216 -35.18 18.13 -28.98
CA ASN A 216 -35.03 19.40 -28.29
C ASN A 216 -34.00 20.31 -28.95
N ILE A 217 -32.85 19.77 -29.34
CA ILE A 217 -31.81 20.55 -30.00
C ILE A 217 -32.36 21.16 -31.28
N VAL A 218 -33.04 20.37 -32.11
CA VAL A 218 -33.48 20.78 -33.44
C VAL A 218 -34.76 21.62 -33.43
N ASN A 219 -35.65 21.42 -32.46
CA ASN A 219 -36.85 22.26 -32.30
C ASN A 219 -36.62 23.54 -31.52
N ASN A 220 -35.46 23.72 -30.88
CA ASN A 220 -35.12 24.97 -30.23
C ASN A 220 -35.02 26.10 -31.27
N ARG A 221 -35.72 27.21 -31.00
CA ARG A 221 -35.73 28.40 -31.87
C ARG A 221 -34.32 28.89 -32.19
N LYS A 222 -33.44 28.95 -31.19
CA LYS A 222 -32.05 29.39 -31.34
C LYS A 222 -31.27 28.48 -32.29
N THR A 223 -31.48 27.17 -32.23
CA THR A 223 -30.82 26.23 -33.15
C THR A 223 -31.32 26.42 -34.57
N ARG A 224 -32.64 26.60 -34.77
CA ARG A 224 -33.19 26.86 -36.10
C ARG A 224 -32.64 28.15 -36.71
N GLU A 225 -32.52 29.21 -35.92
CA GLU A 225 -31.91 30.47 -36.34
C GLU A 225 -30.42 30.29 -36.67
N LEU A 226 -29.66 29.55 -35.85
CA LEU A 226 -28.25 29.25 -36.12
C LEU A 226 -28.05 28.42 -37.39
N VAL A 227 -28.91 27.42 -37.62
CA VAL A 227 -28.88 26.61 -38.85
C VAL A 227 -29.24 27.47 -40.06
N ASP A 228 -30.27 28.32 -39.96
CA ASP A 228 -30.63 29.25 -41.04
C ASP A 228 -29.47 30.19 -41.39
N GLN A 229 -28.81 30.77 -40.39
CA GLN A 229 -27.64 31.62 -40.58
C GLN A 229 -26.46 30.86 -41.20
N PHE A 230 -26.19 29.64 -40.73
CA PHE A 230 -25.12 28.79 -41.26
C PHE A 230 -25.36 28.45 -42.74
N VAL A 231 -26.58 28.03 -43.09
CA VAL A 231 -26.98 27.72 -44.46
C VAL A 231 -26.93 28.98 -45.33
N SER A 232 -27.46 30.11 -44.84
CA SER A 232 -27.41 31.41 -45.52
C SER A 232 -25.99 31.81 -45.86
N LYS A 233 -25.07 31.73 -44.88
CA LYS A 233 -23.68 32.09 -45.06
C LYS A 233 -22.98 31.15 -46.04
N THR A 234 -23.21 29.84 -45.91
CA THR A 234 -22.63 28.84 -46.82
C THR A 234 -23.06 29.09 -48.27
N ILE A 235 -24.33 29.46 -48.50
CA ILE A 235 -24.83 29.80 -49.83
C ILE A 235 -24.19 31.09 -50.38
N GLN A 236 -24.01 32.11 -49.53
CA GLN A 236 -23.40 33.39 -49.93
C GLN A 236 -21.92 33.22 -50.30
N ASP A 237 -21.17 32.52 -49.46
CA ASP A 237 -19.72 32.32 -49.59
C ASP A 237 -19.36 31.29 -50.68
N TRP A 238 -20.33 30.58 -51.24
CA TRP A 238 -20.11 29.55 -52.24
C TRP A 238 -19.60 30.15 -53.56
N THR A 239 -18.37 29.90 -53.99
CA THR A 239 -17.84 30.40 -55.27
C THR A 239 -17.49 29.25 -56.21
N GLY A 240 -17.92 29.34 -57.47
CA GLY A 240 -17.69 28.30 -58.48
C GLY A 240 -16.40 28.48 -59.28
N GLN A 241 -15.63 27.40 -59.50
CA GLN A 241 -14.43 27.45 -60.35
C GLN A 241 -14.74 27.05 -61.80
N SER A 242 -15.73 26.18 -62.01
CA SER A 242 -16.15 25.71 -63.34
C SER A 242 -17.28 26.57 -63.95
N LEU A 243 -17.50 26.42 -65.26
CA LEU A 243 -18.55 27.12 -66.01
C LEU A 243 -19.97 26.83 -65.46
N SER A 244 -20.26 25.59 -65.08
CA SER A 244 -21.54 25.21 -64.45
C SER A 244 -21.69 25.76 -63.03
N GLU A 245 -20.60 25.85 -62.28
CA GLU A 245 -20.66 26.38 -60.93
C GLU A 245 -20.80 27.90 -60.92
N LYS A 246 -20.10 28.62 -61.82
CA LYS A 246 -20.38 30.04 -62.06
C LYS A 246 -21.84 30.26 -62.47
N MET A 247 -22.47 29.28 -63.14
CA MET A 247 -23.89 29.32 -63.46
C MET A 247 -24.82 29.07 -62.25
N MET A 248 -24.38 28.34 -61.23
CA MET A 248 -25.11 28.26 -59.96
C MET A 248 -24.88 29.54 -59.14
N GLU A 249 -23.77 30.25 -59.35
CA GLU A 249 -23.41 31.43 -58.58
C GLU A 249 -24.33 32.63 -58.88
N TRP A 250 -24.59 32.95 -60.14
CA TRP A 250 -25.55 34.01 -60.49
C TRP A 250 -27.01 33.64 -60.14
N THR A 251 -27.32 32.36 -59.92
CA THR A 251 -28.66 31.89 -59.53
C THR A 251 -28.80 31.59 -58.03
N LYS A 252 -27.78 31.90 -57.20
CA LYS A 252 -27.77 31.75 -55.73
C LYS A 252 -29.04 32.21 -55.05
N GLN A 253 -29.58 33.34 -55.51
CA GLN A 253 -30.77 33.95 -54.92
C GLN A 253 -32.04 33.10 -55.12
N ILE A 254 -32.08 32.28 -56.16
CA ILE A 254 -33.22 31.44 -56.53
C ILE A 254 -33.13 30.08 -55.83
N TRP A 255 -32.06 29.32 -56.05
CA TRP A 255 -31.93 27.98 -55.46
C TRP A 255 -31.60 28.04 -53.95
N GLY A 256 -30.91 29.08 -53.50
CA GLY A 256 -30.55 29.23 -52.09
C GLY A 256 -31.77 29.38 -51.18
N ALA A 257 -32.82 30.07 -51.64
CA ALA A 257 -34.10 30.16 -50.93
C ALA A 257 -34.79 28.79 -50.81
N VAL A 258 -34.73 27.98 -51.87
CA VAL A 258 -35.29 26.62 -51.89
C VAL A 258 -34.53 25.71 -50.93
N VAL A 259 -33.20 25.70 -50.98
CA VAL A 259 -32.36 24.89 -50.09
C VAL A 259 -32.56 25.28 -48.63
N ARG A 260 -32.54 26.58 -48.32
CA ARG A 260 -32.80 27.08 -46.96
C ARG A 260 -34.14 26.60 -46.43
N LYS A 261 -35.21 26.78 -47.21
CA LYS A 261 -36.56 26.33 -46.84
C LYS A 261 -36.59 24.82 -46.59
N GLN A 262 -36.01 24.04 -47.50
CA GLN A 262 -36.02 22.58 -47.41
C GLN A 262 -35.20 22.04 -46.22
N VAL A 263 -34.07 22.68 -45.89
CA VAL A 263 -33.28 22.32 -44.70
C VAL A 263 -34.06 22.62 -43.43
N ILE A 264 -34.68 23.80 -43.31
CA ILE A 264 -35.47 24.17 -42.13
C ILE A 264 -36.72 23.31 -41.98
N GLU A 265 -37.38 22.93 -43.08
CA GLU A 265 -38.53 22.01 -43.06
C GLU A 265 -38.13 20.56 -42.73
N PHE A 266 -36.89 20.15 -43.02
CA PHE A 266 -36.38 18.83 -42.66
C PHE A 266 -35.92 18.74 -41.19
N LEU A 267 -35.56 19.86 -40.57
CA LEU A 267 -35.11 19.90 -39.17
C LEU A 267 -36.07 19.15 -38.21
N PRO A 268 -37.39 19.41 -38.18
CA PRO A 268 -38.33 18.69 -37.31
C PRO A 268 -38.36 17.17 -37.49
N ASP A 269 -37.97 16.66 -38.67
CA ASP A 269 -37.93 15.24 -38.98
C ASP A 269 -36.58 14.57 -38.64
N LEU A 270 -35.51 15.34 -38.38
CA LEU A 270 -34.20 14.82 -37.99
C LEU A 270 -34.23 13.84 -36.80
N PRO A 271 -35.05 14.01 -35.75
CA PRO A 271 -35.10 13.05 -34.65
C PRO A 271 -35.47 11.64 -35.11
N LYS A 272 -36.27 11.47 -36.18
CA LYS A 272 -36.61 10.17 -36.76
C LYS A 272 -35.41 9.47 -37.40
N ALA A 273 -34.35 10.23 -37.74
CA ALA A 273 -33.10 9.64 -38.21
C ALA A 273 -32.45 8.71 -37.16
N ILE A 274 -32.78 8.87 -35.87
CA ILE A 274 -32.34 7.95 -34.81
C ILE A 274 -32.75 6.53 -35.13
N ASP A 275 -33.96 6.28 -35.63
CA ASP A 275 -34.40 4.90 -35.90
C ASP A 275 -33.54 4.22 -36.98
N PHE A 276 -32.91 5.00 -37.88
CA PHE A 276 -32.00 4.49 -38.91
C PHE A 276 -30.54 4.39 -38.43
N VAL A 277 -30.10 5.31 -37.57
CA VAL A 277 -28.71 5.38 -37.09
C VAL A 277 -28.49 4.53 -35.84
N PHE A 278 -29.54 4.29 -35.04
CA PHE A 278 -29.45 3.57 -33.77
C PHE A 278 -28.85 2.16 -33.91
N PRO A 279 -29.16 1.34 -34.94
CA PRO A 279 -28.47 0.07 -35.15
C PRO A 279 -26.93 0.20 -35.24
N HIS A 280 -26.42 1.30 -35.80
CA HIS A 280 -24.97 1.55 -35.84
C HIS A 280 -24.42 1.94 -34.46
N VAL A 281 -25.22 2.68 -33.68
CA VAL A 281 -24.88 3.00 -32.28
C VAL A 281 -24.85 1.72 -31.44
N GLU A 282 -25.80 0.81 -31.63
CA GLU A 282 -25.81 -0.50 -30.96
C GLU A 282 -24.57 -1.33 -31.26
N VAL A 283 -24.16 -1.42 -32.54
CA VAL A 283 -22.92 -2.10 -32.93
C VAL A 283 -21.71 -1.45 -32.26
N MET A 284 -21.65 -0.12 -32.20
CA MET A 284 -20.57 0.59 -31.50
C MET A 284 -20.58 0.30 -30.00
N LEU A 285 -21.74 0.29 -29.36
CA LEU A 285 -21.90 -0.06 -27.94
C LEU A 285 -21.44 -1.50 -27.67
N GLN A 286 -21.83 -2.45 -28.51
CA GLN A 286 -21.42 -3.85 -28.38
C GLN A 286 -19.91 -4.06 -28.51
N SER A 287 -19.19 -3.15 -29.17
CA SER A 287 -17.73 -3.18 -29.24
C SER A 287 -17.02 -2.60 -28.00
N LEU A 288 -17.73 -1.87 -27.12
CA LEU A 288 -17.13 -1.21 -25.95
C LEU A 288 -16.54 -2.19 -24.94
N PRO A 289 -17.20 -3.29 -24.55
CA PRO A 289 -16.62 -4.25 -23.60
C PRO A 289 -15.26 -4.80 -24.07
N VAL A 290 -15.14 -5.12 -25.35
CA VAL A 290 -13.90 -5.62 -25.97
C VAL A 290 -12.80 -4.57 -25.90
N LYS A 291 -13.10 -3.31 -26.26
CA LYS A 291 -12.14 -2.20 -26.16
C LYS A 291 -11.68 -1.95 -24.72
N ILE A 292 -12.57 -2.07 -23.74
CA ILE A 292 -12.21 -1.92 -22.31
C ILE A 292 -11.20 -3.00 -21.89
N GLU A 293 -11.36 -4.23 -22.38
CA GLU A 293 -10.44 -5.32 -22.06
C GLU A 293 -9.08 -5.14 -22.77
N GLU A 294 -9.08 -4.77 -24.05
CA GLU A 294 -7.87 -4.54 -24.86
C GLU A 294 -7.07 -3.33 -24.38
N GLU A 295 -7.74 -2.21 -24.09
CA GLU A 295 -7.12 -0.97 -23.60
C GLU A 295 -6.94 -0.96 -22.08
N GLY A 296 -7.23 -2.05 -21.37
CA GLY A 296 -7.05 -2.15 -19.92
C GLY A 296 -5.64 -1.77 -19.44
N ARG A 297 -4.61 -2.05 -20.27
CA ARG A 297 -3.22 -1.61 -20.00
C ARG A 297 -3.02 -0.10 -20.14
N ALA A 298 -3.76 0.59 -20.99
CA ALA A 298 -3.68 2.04 -21.11
C ALA A 298 -4.22 2.77 -19.86
N MET A 299 -5.09 2.10 -19.09
CA MET A 299 -5.64 2.61 -17.83
C MET A 299 -4.72 2.37 -16.62
N GLU A 300 -3.65 1.57 -16.78
CA GLU A 300 -2.67 1.25 -15.74
C GLU A 300 -2.11 2.47 -15.00
N PRO A 301 -1.52 3.48 -15.68
CA PRO A 301 -0.99 4.65 -14.98
C PRO A 301 -2.06 5.47 -14.27
N LEU A 302 -3.31 5.44 -14.75
CA LEU A 302 -4.43 6.15 -14.14
C LEU A 302 -4.86 5.47 -12.83
N VAL A 303 -5.01 4.14 -12.87
CA VAL A 303 -5.38 3.33 -11.70
C VAL A 303 -4.27 3.34 -10.65
N ALA A 304 -3.01 3.18 -11.07
CA ALA A 304 -1.86 3.24 -10.17
C ALA A 304 -1.76 4.59 -9.44
N ARG A 305 -1.97 5.70 -10.16
CA ARG A 305 -2.04 7.05 -9.56
C ARG A 305 -3.21 7.17 -8.60
N ALA A 306 -4.41 6.74 -8.98
CA ALA A 306 -5.59 6.81 -8.11
C ALA A 306 -5.39 6.04 -6.80
N ILE A 307 -4.79 4.84 -6.86
CA ILE A 307 -4.47 4.03 -5.68
C ILE A 307 -3.39 4.73 -4.85
N THR A 308 -2.32 5.22 -5.48
CA THR A 308 -1.23 5.92 -4.80
C THR A 308 -1.71 7.18 -4.08
N ASP A 309 -2.51 8.00 -4.75
CA ASP A 309 -3.06 9.23 -4.19
C ASP A 309 -4.08 8.92 -3.08
N GLY A 310 -4.89 7.87 -3.28
CA GLY A 310 -5.77 7.33 -2.24
C GLY A 310 -5.01 6.90 -0.99
N LEU A 311 -3.93 6.13 -1.15
CA LEU A 311 -3.08 5.70 -0.04
C LEU A 311 -2.37 6.87 0.65
N ARG A 312 -1.91 7.88 -0.11
CA ARG A 312 -1.33 9.12 0.45
C ARG A 312 -2.34 9.95 1.24
N SER A 313 -3.60 9.92 0.85
CA SER A 313 -4.67 10.62 1.58
C SER A 313 -4.99 9.98 2.94
N LEU A 314 -4.65 8.70 3.11
CA LEU A 314 -4.76 8.04 4.39
C LEU A 314 -3.58 8.45 5.27
N ASN A 315 -3.87 9.05 6.43
CA ASN A 315 -2.85 9.30 7.45
C ASN A 315 -2.51 7.98 8.17
N LEU A 316 -1.85 7.08 7.44
CA LEU A 316 -1.44 5.76 7.93
C LEU A 316 -0.49 5.87 9.11
N LYS A 317 0.29 6.95 9.19
CA LYS A 317 1.10 7.26 10.38
C LYS A 317 0.23 7.30 11.62
N GLU A 318 -0.84 8.10 11.63
CA GLU A 318 -1.76 8.18 12.77
C GLU A 318 -2.57 6.90 12.98
N VAL A 319 -2.91 6.16 11.92
CA VAL A 319 -3.58 4.87 12.06
C VAL A 319 -2.67 3.86 12.77
N ILE A 320 -1.42 3.72 12.33
CA ILE A 320 -0.44 2.80 12.92
C ILE A 320 -0.10 3.24 14.34
N ARG A 321 0.17 4.53 14.56
CA ARG A 321 0.41 5.12 15.88
C ARG A 321 -0.76 4.88 16.82
N GLY A 322 -1.99 5.08 16.34
CA GLY A 322 -3.21 4.84 17.10
C GLY A 322 -3.45 3.37 17.43
N GLN A 323 -3.05 2.44 16.56
CA GLN A 323 -3.13 0.99 16.83
C GLN A 323 -2.05 0.56 17.84
N LEU A 324 -0.79 0.91 17.59
CA LEU A 324 0.32 0.62 18.51
C LEU A 324 0.11 1.28 19.88
N GLY A 325 -0.46 2.47 19.90
CA GLY A 325 -0.81 3.21 21.13
C GLY A 325 -1.86 2.50 21.99
N LYS A 326 -2.78 1.74 21.39
CA LYS A 326 -3.80 0.95 22.10
C LYS A 326 -3.28 -0.39 22.62
N MET A 327 -2.16 -0.88 22.09
CA MET A 327 -1.56 -2.13 22.56
C MET A 327 -1.04 -1.95 23.99
N ASP A 328 -1.30 -2.95 24.82
CA ASP A 328 -0.74 -2.95 26.17
C ASP A 328 0.78 -3.16 26.13
N ALA A 329 1.43 -2.95 27.28
CA ALA A 329 2.87 -3.07 27.39
C ALA A 329 3.36 -4.50 27.08
N ALA A 330 2.55 -5.53 27.36
CA ALA A 330 2.93 -6.93 27.16
C ALA A 330 2.88 -7.33 25.68
N ASP A 331 1.90 -6.81 24.94
CA ASP A 331 1.71 -7.06 23.53
C ASP A 331 2.78 -6.37 22.69
N LEU A 332 3.14 -5.12 23.04
CA LEU A 332 4.25 -4.42 22.39
C LEU A 332 5.58 -5.12 22.67
N GLU A 333 5.81 -5.56 23.92
CA GLU A 333 6.97 -6.38 24.28
C GLU A 333 7.01 -7.66 23.43
N LYS A 334 5.90 -8.38 23.30
CA LYS A 334 5.80 -9.62 22.53
C LYS A 334 6.06 -9.39 21.04
N LEU A 335 5.54 -8.31 20.45
CA LEU A 335 5.82 -7.95 19.06
C LEU A 335 7.31 -7.73 18.83
N LEU A 336 7.97 -6.98 19.72
CA LEU A 336 9.39 -6.67 19.60
C LEU A 336 10.29 -7.87 19.93
N THR A 337 9.88 -8.74 20.84
CA THR A 337 10.73 -9.83 21.34
C THR A 337 10.50 -11.18 20.67
N SER A 338 9.34 -11.43 20.06
CA SER A 338 9.01 -12.74 19.47
C SER A 338 10.04 -13.24 18.45
N ASN A 339 10.69 -12.33 17.72
CA ASN A 339 11.73 -12.66 16.75
C ASN A 339 13.17 -12.54 17.30
N ILE A 340 13.39 -11.79 18.39
CA ILE A 340 14.74 -11.45 18.91
C ILE A 340 15.13 -12.33 20.11
N SER A 341 14.17 -12.94 20.79
CA SER A 341 14.41 -13.68 22.05
C SER A 341 15.49 -14.76 21.94
N GLY A 342 15.56 -15.47 20.80
CA GLY A 342 16.62 -16.46 20.56
C GLY A 342 18.01 -15.87 20.37
N GLU A 343 18.10 -14.64 19.85
CA GLU A 343 19.36 -13.92 19.65
C GLU A 343 19.87 -13.28 20.95
N LEU A 344 18.98 -12.92 21.88
CA LEU A 344 19.38 -12.38 23.19
C LEU A 344 20.19 -13.41 24.03
N VAL A 345 19.81 -14.69 23.96
CA VAL A 345 20.55 -15.78 24.63
C VAL A 345 21.96 -15.93 24.06
N PHE A 346 22.14 -15.71 22.75
CA PHE A 346 23.45 -15.71 22.12
C PHE A 346 24.37 -14.64 22.74
N ILE A 347 23.87 -13.41 22.91
CA ILE A 347 24.66 -12.32 23.50
C ILE A 347 25.05 -12.67 24.94
N GLN A 348 24.11 -13.21 25.72
CA GLN A 348 24.32 -13.58 27.12
C GLN A 348 25.36 -14.68 27.31
N THR A 349 25.23 -15.75 26.53
CA THR A 349 26.15 -16.90 26.58
C THR A 349 27.52 -16.55 26.01
N SER A 350 27.57 -15.70 24.97
CA SER A 350 28.82 -15.14 24.46
C SER A 350 29.56 -14.33 25.53
N GLY A 351 28.84 -13.49 26.30
CA GLY A 351 29.42 -12.77 27.45
C GLY A 351 30.08 -13.71 28.46
N GLY A 352 29.46 -14.86 28.74
CA GLY A 352 30.05 -15.90 29.60
C GLY A 352 31.26 -16.60 28.97
N ILE A 353 31.21 -16.91 27.67
CA ILE A 353 32.33 -17.52 26.94
C ILE A 353 33.52 -16.57 26.89
N PHE A 354 33.32 -15.29 26.55
CA PHE A 354 34.40 -14.30 26.55
C PHE A 354 34.97 -14.10 27.95
N GLY A 355 34.13 -14.07 28.97
CA GLY A 355 34.57 -14.08 30.36
C GLY A 355 35.47 -15.28 30.67
N PHE A 356 35.07 -16.50 30.25
CA PHE A 356 35.89 -17.69 30.41
C PHE A 356 37.25 -17.58 29.69
N LEU A 357 37.27 -17.08 28.45
CA LEU A 357 38.50 -16.85 27.69
C LEU A 357 39.41 -15.83 28.38
N VAL A 358 38.85 -14.76 28.94
CA VAL A 358 39.59 -13.79 29.76
C VAL A 358 40.17 -14.45 31.02
N GLY A 359 39.38 -15.27 31.72
CA GLY A 359 39.86 -16.06 32.86
C GLY A 359 41.02 -17.00 32.51
N LEU A 360 40.96 -17.62 31.34
CA LEU A 360 42.03 -18.47 30.81
C LEU A 360 43.30 -17.67 30.50
N ALA A 361 43.16 -16.46 29.95
CA ALA A 361 44.27 -15.54 29.71
C ALA A 361 44.92 -15.02 31.00
N ILE A 362 44.14 -14.89 32.09
CA ILE A 362 44.64 -14.54 33.41
C ILE A 362 45.50 -15.69 33.96
N LEU A 363 45.00 -16.93 33.89
CA LEU A 363 45.69 -18.12 34.40
C LEU A 363 46.94 -18.50 33.61
N PHE A 364 46.91 -18.36 32.29
CA PHE A 364 47.98 -18.81 31.42
C PHE A 364 48.54 -17.65 30.59
N PRO A 365 49.67 -17.05 31.00
CA PRO A 365 50.26 -15.90 30.31
C PRO A 365 50.58 -16.14 28.82
N SER A 366 50.90 -17.38 28.44
CA SER A 366 51.18 -17.76 27.05
C SER A 366 50.00 -17.56 26.10
N PHE A 367 48.76 -17.69 26.58
CA PHE A 367 47.57 -17.48 25.75
C PHE A 367 47.26 -16.01 25.50
N ARG A 368 47.86 -15.06 26.24
CA ARG A 368 47.58 -13.62 26.07
C ARG A 368 47.92 -13.13 24.67
N LEU A 369 49.08 -13.56 24.13
CA LEU A 369 49.48 -13.22 22.76
C LEU A 369 48.54 -13.82 21.72
N LEU A 370 48.05 -15.05 21.96
CA LEU A 370 47.07 -15.70 21.10
C LEU A 370 45.73 -14.92 21.07
N PHE A 371 45.25 -14.48 22.23
CA PHE A 371 44.01 -13.70 22.31
C PHE A 371 44.13 -12.32 21.67
N VAL A 372 45.27 -11.64 21.82
CA VAL A 372 45.53 -10.36 21.15
C VAL A 372 45.57 -10.55 19.63
N ALA A 373 46.30 -11.56 19.14
CA ALA A 373 46.36 -11.88 17.72
C ALA A 373 44.98 -12.26 17.16
N GLY A 374 44.23 -13.08 17.88
CA GLY A 374 42.85 -13.46 17.52
C GLY A 374 41.90 -12.27 17.50
N GLY A 375 41.97 -11.38 18.49
CA GLY A 375 41.18 -10.14 18.53
C GLY A 375 41.48 -9.20 17.36
N LEU A 376 42.77 -9.03 17.01
CA LEU A 376 43.19 -8.25 15.84
C LEU A 376 42.73 -8.89 14.53
N LEU A 377 42.77 -10.22 14.43
CA LEU A 377 42.24 -10.96 13.28
C LEU A 377 40.73 -10.77 13.12
N VAL A 378 39.96 -10.95 14.20
CA VAL A 378 38.51 -10.76 14.19
C VAL A 378 38.16 -9.31 13.87
N GLY A 379 38.87 -8.34 14.46
CA GLY A 379 38.67 -6.92 14.15
C GLY A 379 39.04 -6.55 12.71
N GLY A 380 40.10 -7.15 12.16
CA GLY A 380 40.51 -6.99 10.78
C GLY A 380 39.50 -7.59 9.79
N ILE A 381 39.04 -8.82 10.05
CA ILE A 381 37.97 -9.48 9.28
C ILE A 381 36.70 -8.64 9.36
N TYR A 382 36.31 -8.20 10.56
CA TYR A 382 35.13 -7.36 10.75
C TYR A 382 35.21 -6.10 9.89
N ARG A 383 36.34 -5.38 9.95
CA ARG A 383 36.56 -4.15 9.16
C ARG A 383 36.58 -4.38 7.64
N LEU A 384 36.99 -5.57 7.19
CA LEU A 384 36.94 -5.95 5.78
C LEU A 384 35.54 -6.43 5.35
N SER A 385 34.75 -6.97 6.28
CA SER A 385 33.41 -7.53 6.02
C SER A 385 32.27 -6.53 6.18
N VAL A 386 32.47 -5.50 7.01
CA VAL A 386 31.53 -4.39 7.13
C VAL A 386 31.83 -3.44 5.98
N GLU A 387 31.05 -3.59 4.91
CA GLU A 387 31.06 -2.69 3.76
C GLU A 387 30.83 -1.22 4.18
N LYS A 388 31.44 -0.33 3.38
CA LYS A 388 31.09 1.09 3.28
C LYS A 388 29.64 1.28 2.84
#